data_AF-A0A396RSC5-F1
#
_entry.id   AF-A0A396RSC5-F1
#
_cell.length_a   1.000
_cell.length_b   1.000
_cell.length_c   1.000
_cell.angle_alpha   90.00
_cell.angle_beta   90.00
_cell.angle_gamma   90.00
#
_symmetry.space_group_name_H-M   'P 1'
#
loop_
_entity.id
_entity.type
_entity.pdbx_description
1 polymer ?
#
loop_
_entity_poly.entity_id
_entity_poly.type
_entity_poly.pdbx_seq_one_letter_code
_entity_poly.pdbx_strand_id
1 'polypeptide(L)'
;IRVYRRPLIPPLRFHRQRREVRIVADDGEEWTVPWERVHAIAPSATMVGQFGAAKLGGLLLWFPFKDEIDEPYHDKKPGWIIMVSPGPGAAAMRQWECIRSFMEIGP
;
A
#
# COMPACT_ATOMS: atom_id res chain seq x y z
N ILE A 1 23.94 9.52 -37.89
CA ILE A 1 22.54 9.76 -37.47
C ILE A 1 22.47 9.61 -35.94
N ARG A 2 22.50 10.72 -35.20
CA ARG A 2 22.34 10.71 -33.73
C ARG A 2 20.84 10.66 -33.43
N VAL A 3 20.33 9.47 -33.15
CA VAL A 3 18.95 9.30 -32.67
C VAL A 3 18.90 9.80 -31.24
N TYR A 4 18.19 10.90 -31.02
CA TYR A 4 17.87 11.43 -29.69
C TYR A 4 17.18 10.34 -28.86
N ARG A 5 17.89 9.76 -27.89
CA ARG A 5 17.27 9.04 -26.77
C ARG A 5 16.70 10.05 -25.79
N ARG A 6 15.66 10.78 -26.21
CA ARG A 6 14.73 11.33 -25.21
C ARG A 6 14.01 10.12 -24.63
N PRO A 7 13.92 9.94 -23.30
CA PRO A 7 12.93 9.03 -22.77
C PRO A 7 11.59 9.47 -23.37
N LEU A 8 10.85 8.53 -23.98
CA LEU A 8 9.50 8.78 -24.43
C LEU A 8 8.78 9.42 -23.26
N ILE A 9 8.33 10.68 -23.42
CA ILE A 9 7.45 11.30 -22.44
C ILE A 9 6.28 10.34 -22.35
N PRO A 10 6.03 9.71 -21.18
CA PRO A 10 4.90 8.81 -21.04
C PRO A 10 3.66 9.55 -21.53
N PRO A 11 2.79 8.93 -22.35
CA PRO A 11 1.67 9.63 -22.94
C PRO A 11 0.92 10.41 -21.87
N LEU A 12 0.64 11.69 -22.15
CA LEU A 12 -0.05 12.58 -21.22
C LEU A 12 -1.40 11.94 -20.86
N ARG A 13 -1.48 11.36 -19.65
CA ARG A 13 -2.70 10.73 -19.15
C ARG A 13 -3.70 11.83 -18.82
N PHE A 14 -4.72 11.98 -19.66
CA PHE A 14 -5.85 12.90 -19.45
C PHE A 14 -6.74 12.53 -18.25
N HIS A 15 -6.38 11.49 -17.50
CA HIS A 15 -7.04 11.06 -16.27
C HIS A 15 -6.01 10.99 -15.14
N ARG A 16 -5.72 12.13 -14.51
CA ARG A 16 -5.25 12.17 -13.11
C ARG A 16 -6.44 11.91 -12.17
N GLN A 17 -7.32 10.97 -12.51
CA GLN A 17 -8.36 10.55 -11.58
C GLN A 17 -7.72 9.83 -10.41
N ARG A 18 -8.29 10.04 -9.23
CA ARG A 18 -7.94 9.31 -8.00
C ARG A 18 -7.87 7.82 -8.32
N ARG A 19 -6.76 7.17 -7.95
CA ARG A 19 -6.71 5.72 -8.03
C ARG A 19 -7.47 5.13 -6.87
N GLU A 20 -8.11 4.02 -7.14
CA GLU A 20 -9.00 3.37 -6.20
C GLU A 20 -8.58 1.90 -6.06
N VAL A 21 -8.89 1.34 -4.91
CA VAL A 21 -8.70 -0.08 -4.62
C VAL A 21 -10.07 -0.71 -4.51
N ARG A 22 -10.30 -1.79 -5.26
CA ARG A 22 -11.50 -2.61 -5.13
C ARG A 22 -11.24 -3.69 -4.09
N ILE A 23 -12.02 -3.72 -3.02
CA ILE A 23 -12.01 -4.81 -2.06
C ILE A 23 -13.12 -5.80 -2.44
N VAL A 24 -12.79 -7.07 -2.38
CA VAL A 24 -13.72 -8.20 -2.54
C VAL A 24 -13.57 -9.03 -1.29
N ALA A 25 -14.57 -8.98 -0.41
CA ALA A 25 -14.60 -9.75 0.82
C ALA A 25 -15.01 -11.20 0.56
N ASP A 26 -14.73 -12.08 1.52
CA ASP A 26 -14.98 -13.53 1.38
C ASP A 26 -16.47 -13.88 1.26
N ASP A 27 -17.35 -13.01 1.77
CA ASP A 27 -18.81 -13.12 1.66
C ASP A 27 -19.37 -12.62 0.31
N GLY A 28 -18.48 -12.15 -0.58
CA GLY A 28 -18.84 -11.59 -1.89
C GLY A 28 -19.24 -10.11 -1.84
N GLU A 29 -19.15 -9.45 -0.69
CA GLU A 29 -19.31 -8.00 -0.63
C GLU A 29 -18.14 -7.30 -1.32
N GLU A 30 -18.46 -6.26 -2.10
CA GLU A 30 -17.46 -5.46 -2.79
C GLU A 30 -17.68 -3.97 -2.58
N TRP A 31 -16.59 -3.24 -2.34
CA TRP A 31 -16.60 -1.78 -2.27
C TRP A 31 -15.30 -1.21 -2.81
N THR A 32 -15.33 0.09 -3.09
CA THR A 32 -14.23 0.81 -3.72
C THR A 32 -13.70 1.86 -2.76
N VAL A 33 -12.39 1.81 -2.52
CA VAL A 33 -11.69 2.66 -1.54
C VAL A 33 -10.79 3.63 -2.30
N PRO A 34 -10.96 4.95 -2.15
CA PRO A 34 -10.01 5.93 -2.68
C PRO A 34 -8.62 5.70 -2.10
N TRP A 35 -7.56 5.81 -2.92
CA TRP A 35 -6.18 5.58 -2.48
C TRP A 35 -5.79 6.44 -1.27
N GLU A 36 -6.30 7.67 -1.17
CA GLU A 36 -6.02 8.58 -0.06
C GLU A 36 -6.58 8.11 1.29
N ARG A 37 -7.46 7.10 1.29
CA ARG A 37 -8.01 6.46 2.49
C ARG A 37 -7.26 5.19 2.88
N VAL A 38 -6.28 4.75 2.10
CA VAL A 38 -5.47 3.57 2.39
C VAL A 38 -4.33 3.95 3.32
N HIS A 39 -4.19 3.21 4.42
CA HIS A 39 -3.13 3.44 5.39
C HIS A 39 -2.14 2.28 5.40
N ALA A 40 -0.85 2.60 5.40
CA ALA A 40 0.20 1.60 5.54
C ALA A 40 0.73 1.55 6.97
N ILE A 41 0.85 0.34 7.49
CA ILE A 41 1.39 0.07 8.82
C ILE A 41 2.53 -0.93 8.64
N ALA A 42 3.73 -0.58 9.10
CA ALA A 42 4.93 -1.42 8.99
C ALA A 42 5.34 -1.94 10.37
N PRO A 43 4.58 -2.89 10.96
CA PRO A 43 4.93 -3.41 12.27
C PRO A 43 6.27 -4.14 12.22
N SER A 44 7.05 -3.99 13.28
CA SER A 44 8.26 -4.76 13.45
C SER A 44 8.53 -5.06 14.91
N ALA A 45 8.92 -6.30 15.17
CA ALA A 45 9.31 -6.78 16.49
C ALA A 45 10.71 -7.42 16.42
N THR A 46 11.48 -7.27 17.48
CA THR A 46 12.75 -7.99 17.65
C THR A 46 12.48 -9.20 18.52
N MET A 47 12.75 -10.39 17.98
CA MET A 47 12.65 -11.65 18.69
C MET A 47 14.05 -12.07 19.14
N VAL A 48 14.23 -12.25 20.45
CA VAL A 48 15.53 -12.63 21.05
C VAL A 48 15.45 -14.08 21.50
N GLY A 49 16.34 -14.92 20.97
CA GLY A 49 16.42 -16.35 21.30
C GLY A 49 17.84 -16.79 21.63
N GLN A 50 17.98 -18.08 21.92
CA GLN A 50 19.26 -18.69 22.32
C GLN A 50 20.38 -18.51 21.27
N PHE A 51 20.02 -18.36 19.99
CA PHE A 51 20.95 -18.23 18.87
C PHE A 51 21.10 -16.79 18.35
N GLY A 52 20.60 -15.79 19.09
CA GLY A 52 20.71 -14.37 18.74
C GLY A 52 19.37 -13.67 18.58
N ALA A 53 19.41 -12.47 18.00
CA ALA A 53 18.23 -11.63 17.78
C ALA A 53 17.85 -11.59 16.29
N ALA A 54 16.58 -11.81 15.99
CA ALA A 54 16.02 -11.68 14.65
C ALA A 54 14.93 -10.61 14.63
N LYS A 55 14.89 -9.80 13.58
CA LYS A 55 13.83 -8.83 13.37
C LYS A 55 12.74 -9.47 12.52
N LEU A 56 11.51 -9.43 13.00
CA LEU A 56 10.31 -9.88 12.31
C LEU A 56 9.41 -8.68 12.02
N GLY A 57 8.60 -8.79 10.98
CA GLY A 57 7.71 -7.72 10.56
C GLY A 57 7.27 -7.87 9.12
N GLY A 58 6.43 -6.93 8.69
CA GLY A 58 5.88 -6.91 7.35
C GLY A 58 5.23 -5.56 7.04
N LEU A 59 4.45 -5.52 5.97
CA LEU A 59 3.64 -4.37 5.57
C LEU A 59 2.17 -4.77 5.65
N LEU A 60 1.40 -4.06 6.45
CA LEU A 60 -0.05 -4.14 6.48
C LEU A 60 -0.60 -2.95 5.71
N LEU A 61 -1.51 -3.20 4.78
CA LEU A 61 -2.34 -2.15 4.20
C LEU A 61 -3.72 -2.25 4.84
N TRP A 62 -4.15 -1.15 5.44
CA TRP A 62 -5.44 -0.98 6.07
C TRP A 62 -6.37 -0.22 5.13
N PHE A 63 -7.62 -0.66 5.08
CA PHE A 63 -8.69 -0.09 4.27
C PHE A 63 -9.93 0.12 5.15
N PRO A 64 -10.64 1.25 4.99
CA PRO A 64 -11.91 1.44 5.68
C PRO A 64 -12.96 0.45 5.16
N PHE A 65 -13.91 0.10 6.02
CA PHE A 65 -15.12 -0.60 5.59
C PHE A 65 -16.01 0.31 4.75
N LYS A 66 -16.92 -0.31 4.00
CA LYS A 66 -17.80 0.36 3.04
C LYS A 66 -18.57 1.54 3.60
N ASP A 67 -19.12 1.40 4.80
CA ASP A 67 -19.94 2.45 5.44
C ASP A 67 -19.09 3.53 6.13
N GLU A 68 -17.77 3.35 6.18
CA GLU A 68 -16.84 4.20 6.93
C GLU A 68 -15.76 4.83 6.04
N ILE A 69 -15.92 4.79 4.72
CA ILE A 69 -14.93 5.30 3.74
C ILE A 69 -14.64 6.78 3.98
N ASP A 70 -15.67 7.56 4.33
CA ASP A 70 -15.55 9.01 4.46
C ASP A 70 -15.01 9.48 5.81
N GLU A 71 -14.96 8.58 6.78
CA GLU A 71 -14.46 8.89 8.11
C GLU A 71 -12.93 8.83 8.18
N PRO A 72 -12.29 9.66 9.03
CA PRO A 72 -10.84 9.64 9.19
C PRO A 72 -10.35 8.36 9.87
N TYR A 73 -9.11 7.99 9.60
CA TYR A 73 -8.42 6.91 10.29
C TYR A 73 -8.05 7.29 11.74
N HIS A 74 -8.12 6.30 12.63
CA HIS A 74 -7.50 6.35 13.96
C HIS A 74 -7.13 4.92 14.42
N ASP A 75 -6.18 4.78 15.34
CA ASP A 75 -5.56 3.50 15.70
C ASP A 75 -6.51 2.41 16.21
N LYS A 76 -7.69 2.79 16.73
CA LYS A 76 -8.72 1.86 17.26
C LYS A 76 -9.81 1.55 16.25
N LYS A 77 -9.74 2.09 15.04
CA LYS A 77 -10.76 1.92 14.02
C LYS A 77 -10.62 0.55 13.37
N PRO A 78 -11.69 -0.27 13.35
CA PRO A 78 -11.63 -1.53 12.62
C PRO A 78 -11.55 -1.26 11.12
N GLY A 79 -11.07 -2.22 10.37
CA GLY A 79 -11.02 -2.11 8.91
C GLY A 79 -10.53 -3.40 8.29
N TRP A 80 -10.59 -3.43 6.97
CA TRP A 80 -10.09 -4.56 6.20
C TRP A 80 -8.57 -4.43 6.06
N ILE A 81 -7.85 -5.55 6.17
CA ILE A 81 -6.39 -5.54 6.17
C ILE A 81 -5.88 -6.63 5.24
N ILE A 82 -4.91 -6.27 4.41
CA ILE A 82 -4.04 -7.26 3.74
C ILE A 82 -2.62 -7.12 4.28
N MET A 83 -2.01 -8.27 4.56
CA MET A 83 -0.61 -8.33 4.91
C MET A 83 0.21 -8.72 3.68
N VAL A 84 1.17 -7.88 3.33
CA VAL A 84 2.23 -8.20 2.39
C VAL A 84 3.49 -8.47 3.20
N SER A 85 4.21 -9.55 2.92
CA SER A 85 5.39 -9.96 3.69
C SER A 85 6.72 -9.72 2.94
N PRO A 86 7.18 -8.46 2.77
CA PRO A 86 8.51 -8.16 2.24
C PRO A 86 9.61 -8.30 3.30
N GLY A 87 9.25 -8.55 4.58
CA GLY A 87 10.14 -8.50 5.72
C GLY A 87 10.08 -7.18 6.49
N PRO A 88 10.82 -7.06 7.61
CA PRO A 88 10.68 -5.94 8.54
C PRO A 88 11.30 -4.63 8.05
N GLY A 89 10.83 -3.52 8.63
CA GLY A 89 11.49 -2.22 8.58
C GLY A 89 11.72 -1.72 7.16
N ALA A 90 12.98 -1.59 6.74
CA ALA A 90 13.34 -1.01 5.45
C ALA A 90 12.78 -1.79 4.25
N ALA A 91 12.55 -3.09 4.37
CA ALA A 91 11.92 -3.86 3.29
C ALA A 91 10.44 -3.50 3.13
N ALA A 92 9.69 -3.41 4.24
CA ALA A 92 8.31 -2.93 4.25
C ALA A 92 8.18 -1.49 3.72
N MET A 93 9.09 -0.59 4.10
CA MET A 93 9.10 0.79 3.59
C MET A 93 9.36 0.84 2.08
N ARG A 94 10.29 0.04 1.56
CA ARG A 94 10.52 -0.03 0.10
C ARG A 94 9.31 -0.58 -0.64
N GLN A 95 8.66 -1.61 -0.10
CA GLN A 95 7.45 -2.14 -0.68
C GLN A 95 6.32 -1.09 -0.70
N TRP A 96 6.16 -0.34 0.40
CA TRP A 96 5.21 0.76 0.45
C TRP A 96 5.50 1.82 -0.61
N GLU A 97 6.76 2.25 -0.74
CA GLU A 97 7.16 3.24 -1.75
C GLU A 97 6.91 2.75 -3.19
N CYS A 98 7.13 1.46 -3.47
CA CYS A 98 6.80 0.88 -4.78
C CYS A 98 5.28 0.98 -5.07
N ILE A 99 4.45 0.59 -4.10
CA ILE A 99 2.98 0.65 -4.26
C ILE A 99 2.52 2.11 -4.36
N ARG A 100 2.98 2.98 -3.46
CA ARG A 100 2.64 4.41 -3.43
C ARG A 100 3.05 5.11 -4.72
N SER A 101 4.28 4.90 -5.20
CA SER A 101 4.75 5.46 -6.47
C SER A 101 3.89 4.97 -7.63
N PHE A 102 3.57 3.67 -7.67
CA PHE A 102 2.67 3.16 -8.69
C PHE A 102 1.30 3.84 -8.60
N MET A 103 0.70 3.96 -7.42
CA MET A 103 -0.65 4.49 -7.24
C MET A 103 -0.76 6.00 -7.45
N GLU A 104 0.21 6.77 -7.00
CA GLU A 104 0.20 8.23 -7.08
C GLU A 104 0.77 8.74 -8.41
N ILE A 105 1.80 8.08 -8.93
CA ILE A 105 2.54 8.53 -10.12
C ILE A 105 2.18 7.65 -11.32
N GLY A 106 2.37 6.33 -11.20
CA GLY A 106 2.19 5.37 -12.30
C GLY A 106 3.34 4.40 -12.47
N PRO A 107 3.16 3.42 -13.37
CA PRO A 107 4.21 2.48 -13.77
C PRO A 107 5.35 3.17 -14.51
#